data_AF-A0A1B9YWP5-F1
#
_entry.id   AF-A0A1B9YWP5-F1
#
_cell.length_a   1.000
_cell.length_b   1.000
_cell.length_c   1.000
_cell.angle_alpha   90.00
_cell.angle_beta   90.00
_cell.angle_gamma   90.00
#
_symmetry.space_group_name_H-M   'P 1'
#
loop_
_entity.id
_entity.type
_entity.pdbx_description
1 polymer ?
#
loop_
_entity_poly.entity_id
_entity_poly.type
_entity_poly.pdbx_seq_one_letter_code
_entity_poly.pdbx_strand_id
1 'polypeptide(L)' 'MIAIAGPILIIGAAVLLWYMLPKQGRPHRWATAPVLQSLIPTVIVGMFATGLVLTIFSM' A
#
# COMPACT_ATOMS: atom_id res chain seq x y z
N MET A 1 -1.03 -19.87 -10.59
CA MET A 1 -0.11 -18.71 -10.44
C MET A 1 -0.81 -17.45 -9.90
N ILE A 2 -2.09 -17.19 -10.24
CA ILE A 2 -2.83 -15.99 -9.78
C ILE A 2 -3.14 -16.00 -8.27
N ALA A 3 -3.34 -17.18 -7.65
CA ALA A 3 -3.64 -17.31 -6.21
C ALA A 3 -2.61 -16.67 -5.27
N ILE A 4 -1.34 -16.55 -5.71
CA ILE A 4 -0.25 -15.99 -4.90
C ILE A 4 -0.14 -14.47 -5.11
N ALA A 5 -0.63 -13.96 -6.25
CA ALA A 5 -0.54 -12.55 -6.59
C ALA A 5 -1.35 -11.67 -5.63
N GLY A 6 -2.53 -12.13 -5.19
CA GLY A 6 -3.37 -11.43 -4.22
C GLY A 6 -2.68 -11.20 -2.86
N PRO A 7 -2.21 -12.25 -2.18
CA PRO A 7 -1.46 -12.13 -0.93
C PRO A 7 -0.19 -11.27 -1.05
N ILE A 8 0.54 -11.37 -2.17
CA ILE A 8 1.74 -10.56 -2.42
C ILE A 8 1.40 -9.07 -2.50
N LEU A 9 0.31 -8.71 -3.20
CA LEU A 9 -0.15 -7.32 -3.30
C LEU A 9 -0.58 -6.76 -1.93
N ILE A 10 -1.24 -7.58 -1.12
CA ILE A 10 -1.66 -7.20 0.24
C ILE A 10 -0.44 -6.95 1.14
N ILE A 11 0.55 -7.86 1.13
CA ILE A 11 1.78 -7.72 1.91
C ILE A 11 2.58 -6.50 1.44
N GLY A 12 2.69 -6.30 0.12
CA GLY A 12 3.35 -5.13 -0.46
C GLY A 12 2.73 -3.81 -0.01
N ALA A 13 1.40 -3.72 -0.03
CA ALA A 13 0.66 -2.55 0.46
C ALA A 13 0.93 -2.28 1.95
N ALA A 14 0.95 -3.32 2.79
CA ALA A 14 1.23 -3.20 4.22
C ALA A 14 2.66 -2.72 4.50
N VAL A 15 3.66 -3.24 3.77
CA VAL A 15 5.06 -2.80 3.89
C VAL A 15 5.22 -1.35 3.44
N LEU A 16 4.55 -0.95 2.36
CA LEU A 16 4.58 0.44 1.88
C LEU A 16 3.98 1.38 2.93
N LEU A 17 2.84 1.02 3.52
CA LEU A 17 2.17 1.79 4.56
C LEU A 17 3.04 1.89 5.82
N TRP A 18 3.71 0.80 6.21
CA TRP A 18 4.69 0.79 7.29
C TRP A 18 5.88 1.72 7.03
N TYR A 19 6.36 1.80 5.79
CA TYR A 19 7.43 2.70 5.41
C TYR A 19 6.99 4.17 5.44
N MET A 20 5.72 4.44 5.13
CA MET A 20 5.11 5.77 5.21
C MET A 20 4.73 6.20 6.63
N LEU A 21 4.66 5.30 7.60
CA LEU A 21 4.39 5.73 8.97
C LEU A 21 5.57 6.55 9.51
N PRO A 22 5.32 7.72 10.14
CA PRO A 22 6.37 8.53 10.73
C PRO A 22 7.06 7.72 11.84
N LYS A 23 8.30 7.30 11.57
CA LYS A 23 9.17 6.68 12.57
C LYS A 23 9.66 7.80 13.48
N GLN A 24 9.48 7.63 14.79
CA GLN A 24 9.74 8.63 15.84
C GLN A 24 10.92 9.56 15.51
N GLY A 25 10.65 10.86 15.48
CA GLY A 25 11.67 11.91 15.36
C GLY A 25 12.11 12.31 13.95
N ARG A 26 11.57 11.73 12.86
CA ARG A 26 11.87 12.19 11.49
C ARG A 26 10.68 12.95 10.89
N PRO A 27 10.85 14.25 10.51
CA PRO A 27 9.83 14.95 9.75
C PRO A 27 9.59 14.17 8.47
N HIS A 28 8.31 13.92 8.19
CA HIS A 28 7.90 13.11 7.05
C HIS A 28 8.30 13.86 5.77
N ARG A 29 9.42 13.48 5.13
CA ARG A 29 9.94 14.16 3.92
C ARG A 29 8.94 14.18 2.76
N TRP A 30 7.94 13.32 2.81
CA TRP A 30 6.85 13.22 1.84
C TRP A 30 5.70 14.18 2.16
N ALA A 31 5.67 14.77 3.36
CA ALA A 31 4.65 15.73 3.76
C ALA A 31 4.87 17.14 3.17
N THR A 32 5.99 17.41 2.53
CA THR A 32 6.25 18.67 1.81
C THR A 32 5.68 18.68 0.39
N ALA A 33 5.24 17.52 -0.14
CA ALA A 33 4.66 17.40 -1.47
C ALA A 33 3.15 17.04 -1.36
N PRO A 34 2.24 18.01 -1.50
CA PRO A 34 0.80 17.78 -1.32
C PRO A 34 0.21 16.73 -2.28
N VAL A 35 0.80 16.59 -3.47
CA VAL A 35 0.41 15.53 -4.43
C VAL A 35 0.79 14.15 -3.90
N LEU A 36 1.97 13.99 -3.31
CA LEU A 36 2.41 12.69 -2.75
C LEU A 36 1.59 12.29 -1.51
N GLN A 37 1.11 13.26 -0.73
CA GLN A 37 0.24 12.99 0.41
C GLN A 37 -1.11 12.37 0.02
N SER A 38 -1.65 12.69 -1.16
CA SER A 38 -2.92 12.13 -1.64
C SER A 38 -2.72 10.90 -2.52
N LEU A 39 -1.74 10.93 -3.42
CA LEU A 39 -1.52 9.86 -4.40
C LEU A 39 -1.06 8.56 -3.73
N ILE A 40 -0.19 8.63 -2.74
CA ILE A 40 0.39 7.42 -2.16
C ILE A 40 -0.64 6.63 -1.34
N PRO A 41 -1.46 7.23 -0.46
CA PRO A 41 -2.56 6.53 0.18
C PRO A 41 -3.54 5.92 -0.84
N THR A 42 -3.88 6.64 -1.90
CA THR A 42 -4.76 6.11 -2.96
C THR A 42 -4.17 4.89 -3.65
N VAL A 43 -2.87 4.91 -3.97
CA VAL A 43 -2.18 3.77 -4.59
C VAL A 43 -2.12 2.57 -3.64
N ILE A 44 -1.89 2.79 -2.35
CA ILE A 44 -1.84 1.71 -1.34
C ILE A 44 -3.22 1.06 -1.19
N VAL A 45 -4.28 1.87 -1.07
CA VAL A 45 -5.66 1.37 -0.99
C VAL A 45 -6.04 0.64 -2.27
N GLY A 46 -5.67 1.16 -3.44
CA GLY A 46 -5.88 0.50 -4.73
C GLY A 46 -5.20 -0.86 -4.79
N MET A 47 -3.91 -0.95 -4.45
CA MET A 47 -3.17 -2.22 -4.42
C MET A 47 -3.78 -3.22 -3.44
N PHE A 48 -4.17 -2.77 -2.24
CA PHE A 48 -4.80 -3.63 -1.24
C PHE A 48 -6.15 -4.16 -1.75
N ALA A 49 -7.02 -3.29 -2.29
CA ALA A 49 -8.32 -3.66 -2.82
C ALA A 49 -8.19 -4.65 -4.00
N THR A 50 -7.29 -4.38 -4.94
CA THR A 50 -7.01 -5.30 -6.06
C THR A 50 -6.46 -6.63 -5.57
N GLY A 51 -5.52 -6.62 -4.61
CA GLY A 51 -4.99 -7.84 -4.00
C GLY A 51 -6.07 -8.68 -3.30
N LEU A 52 -7.01 -8.02 -2.62
CA LEU A 52 -8.12 -8.66 -1.92
C LEU A 52 -9.12 -9.27 -2.90
N VAL A 53 -9.50 -8.55 -3.96
CA VAL A 53 -10.33 -9.09 -5.06
C VAL A 53 -9.68 -10.31 -5.69
N LEU A 54 -8.40 -10.23 -6.06
CA LEU A 54 -7.68 -11.37 -6.67
C LEU A 54 -7.59 -12.58 -5.73
N THR A 55 -7.45 -12.35 -4.43
CA THR A 55 -7.42 -13.44 -3.44
C THR A 55 -8.78 -14.12 -3.33
N ILE A 56 -9.87 -13.34 -3.27
CA ILE A 56 -11.24 -13.86 -3.18
C ILE A 56 -11.64 -14.64 -4.43
N PHE A 57 -11.39 -14.07 -5.63
CA PHE A 57 -11.79 -14.71 -6.90
C PHE A 57 -10.86 -15.84 -7.33
N SER A 58 -9.70 -16.01 -6.66
CA SER A 58 -8.79 -17.13 -6.91
C SER A 58 -8.97 -18.29 -5.93
N MET A 59 -9.85 -18.17 -4.93
CA MET A 59 -10.35 -19.27 -4.11
C MET A 59 -11.49 -19.98 -4.83
#